data_AF-A0A063Z958-F1
#
_entry.id   AF-A0A063Z958-F1
#
_cell.length_a   1.000
_cell.length_b   1.000
_cell.length_c   1.000
_cell.angle_alpha   90.00
_cell.angle_beta   90.00
_cell.angle_gamma   90.00
#
_symmetry.space_group_name_H-M   'P 1'
#
loop_
_entity.id
_entity.type
_entity.pdbx_description
1 polymer ?
#
loop_
_entity_poly.entity_id
_entity_poly.type
_entity_poly.pdbx_seq_one_letter_code
_entity_poly.pdbx_strand_id
1 'polypeptide(L)'
;MPGRFDDWHRKGIKRNNKASIEERDPYEVLPAEVAEELPFVRVRNPAFDVTPAEYVDLIVTEQGAIPPGLAFTVIRDYLGWKIEELR
;
A
#
# COMPACT_ATOMS: atom_id res chain seq x y z
N MET A 1 10.20 32.69 -13.58
CA MET A 1 9.11 32.49 -12.60
C MET A 1 9.03 31.00 -12.29
N PRO A 2 9.30 30.55 -11.06
CA PRO A 2 9.15 29.14 -10.72
C PRO A 2 7.70 28.91 -10.33
N GLY A 3 6.92 28.41 -11.27
CA GLY A 3 5.56 27.99 -11.02
C GLY A 3 5.24 26.88 -11.99
N ARG A 4 4.66 25.80 -11.45
CA ARG A 4 4.04 24.68 -12.17
C ARG A 4 4.87 23.40 -12.33
N PHE A 5 5.40 22.89 -11.21
CA PHE A 5 5.72 21.45 -11.08
C PHE A 5 4.96 20.73 -9.96
N ASP A 6 4.10 21.42 -9.20
CA ASP A 6 3.33 20.83 -8.07
C ASP A 6 1.95 20.28 -8.48
N ASP A 7 1.57 20.39 -9.76
CA ASP A 7 0.21 20.09 -10.22
C ASP A 7 -0.08 18.58 -10.39
N TRP A 8 0.94 17.73 -10.31
CA TRP A 8 0.81 16.27 -10.44
C TRP A 8 0.18 15.59 -9.22
N HIS A 9 0.16 16.25 -8.06
CA HIS A 9 -0.48 15.70 -6.86
C HIS A 9 -1.99 15.95 -6.80
N ARG A 10 -2.56 16.76 -7.71
CA ARG A 10 -3.96 17.22 -7.61
C ARG A 10 -4.93 16.60 -8.63
N LYS A 11 -4.47 15.73 -9.55
CA LYS A 11 -5.36 15.07 -10.52
C LYS A 11 -5.25 13.55 -10.46
N GLY A 12 -6.28 12.95 -9.85
CA GLY A 12 -6.84 11.69 -10.33
C GLY A 12 -6.09 10.41 -9.98
N ILE A 13 -6.08 10.04 -8.69
CA ILE A 13 -6.18 8.61 -8.35
C ILE A 13 -7.48 8.50 -7.57
N LYS A 14 -8.54 7.94 -8.19
CA LYS A 14 -9.76 7.58 -7.48
C LYS A 14 -9.35 6.63 -6.34
N ARG A 15 -9.34 7.13 -5.11
CA ARG A 15 -9.11 6.32 -3.90
C ARG A 15 -10.41 5.58 -3.60
N ASN A 16 -10.66 4.50 -4.33
CA ASN A 16 -11.68 3.55 -3.95
C ASN A 16 -10.96 2.45 -3.15
N ASN A 17 -11.22 2.37 -1.83
CA ASN A 17 -10.60 1.46 -0.84
C ASN A 17 -9.07 1.52 -0.69
N LYS A 18 -8.51 2.40 0.14
CA LYS A 18 -7.05 2.38 0.38
C LYS A 18 -6.67 2.52 1.84
N ALA A 19 -6.15 1.43 2.40
CA ALA A 19 -5.08 1.54 3.39
C ALA A 19 -3.96 2.40 2.77
N SER A 20 -3.45 3.37 3.52
CA SER A 20 -2.32 4.18 3.06
C SER A 20 -1.08 3.30 2.94
N ILE A 21 -0.43 3.31 1.78
CA ILE A 21 0.89 2.67 1.61
C ILE A 21 1.91 3.49 2.39
N GLU A 22 2.60 2.85 3.32
CA GLU A 22 3.69 3.43 4.09
C GLU A 22 4.87 3.77 3.17
N GLU A 23 5.41 4.97 3.28
CA GLU A 23 6.70 5.35 2.69
C GLU A 23 7.76 5.31 3.79
N ARG A 24 8.79 4.49 3.60
CA ARG A 24 9.92 4.33 4.51
C ARG A 24 11.05 5.29 4.18
N ASP A 25 12.11 5.26 5.00
CA ASP A 25 13.27 6.11 4.80
C ASP A 25 13.88 5.87 3.41
N PRO A 26 14.00 6.90 2.54
CA PRO A 26 14.65 6.77 1.24
C PRO A 26 16.12 6.34 1.33
N TYR A 27 16.79 6.58 2.47
CA TYR A 27 18.19 6.18 2.65
C TYR A 27 18.40 4.67 2.84
N GLU A 28 17.32 3.90 3.05
CA GLU A 28 17.36 2.43 2.94
C GLU A 28 17.61 1.96 1.50
N VAL A 29 17.24 2.78 0.50
CA VAL A 29 17.39 2.49 -0.93
C VAL A 29 18.64 3.14 -1.49
N LEU A 30 18.90 4.41 -1.16
CA LEU A 30 20.04 5.17 -1.68
C LEU A 30 20.76 5.92 -0.54
N PRO A 31 22.02 5.59 -0.22
CA PRO A 31 22.78 6.29 0.82
C PRO A 31 22.82 7.80 0.60
N ALA A 32 22.84 8.56 1.71
CA ALA A 32 22.75 10.02 1.68
C ALA A 32 23.88 10.66 0.87
N GLU A 33 25.10 10.13 0.98
CA GLU A 33 26.29 10.63 0.29
C GLU A 33 26.13 10.57 -1.24
N VAL A 34 25.41 9.56 -1.75
CA VAL A 34 25.13 9.41 -3.17
C VAL A 34 23.93 10.25 -3.59
N ALA A 35 22.92 10.36 -2.72
CA ALA A 35 21.73 11.16 -2.99
C ALA A 35 22.06 12.66 -3.15
N GLU A 36 23.04 13.17 -2.39
CA GLU A 36 23.52 14.55 -2.49
C GLU A 36 24.10 14.90 -3.87
N GLU A 37 24.69 13.93 -4.57
CA GLU A 37 25.23 14.10 -5.92
C GLU A 37 24.13 14.14 -7.02
N LEU A 38 22.88 13.84 -6.66
CA LEU A 38 21.76 13.65 -7.59
C LEU A 38 20.57 14.60 -7.29
N PRO A 39 20.74 15.94 -7.42
CA PRO A 39 19.78 16.94 -6.93
C PRO A 39 18.41 16.94 -7.64
N PHE A 40 18.29 16.24 -8.77
CA PHE A 40 17.04 16.12 -9.54
C PHE A 40 16.36 14.76 -9.39
N VAL A 41 16.91 13.87 -8.54
CA VAL A 41 16.34 12.55 -8.25
C VAL A 41 15.54 12.61 -6.95
N ARG A 42 14.33 12.04 -6.96
CA ARG A 42 13.53 11.83 -5.75
C ARG A 42 13.40 10.34 -5.50
N VAL A 43 13.96 9.87 -4.41
CA VAL A 43 13.88 8.46 -4.00
C VAL A 43 12.54 8.23 -3.30
N ARG A 44 11.87 7.14 -3.67
CA ARG A 44 10.67 6.63 -2.99
C ARG A 44 10.97 5.27 -2.42
N ASN A 45 10.35 4.95 -1.30
CA ASN A 45 10.52 3.66 -0.64
C ASN A 45 9.17 3.18 -0.09
N PRO A 46 8.20 2.84 -0.97
CA PRO A 46 6.93 2.28 -0.52
C PRO A 46 7.18 0.90 0.10
N ALA A 47 6.78 0.72 1.36
CA ALA A 47 7.02 -0.52 2.11
C ALA A 47 6.12 -1.67 1.67
N PHE A 48 4.96 -1.35 1.10
CA PHE A 48 3.91 -2.31 0.76
C PHE A 48 3.39 -2.05 -0.66
N ASP A 49 2.85 -3.09 -1.26
CA ASP A 49 2.07 -3.02 -2.49
C ASP A 49 0.65 -3.54 -2.25
N VAL A 50 -0.15 -3.59 -3.31
CA VAL A 50 -1.49 -4.19 -3.29
C VAL A 50 -1.52 -5.28 -4.33
N THR A 51 -1.74 -6.51 -3.89
CA THR A 51 -2.02 -7.66 -4.77
C THR A 51 -3.53 -7.88 -4.84
N PRO A 52 -4.16 -7.71 -6.02
CA PRO A 52 -5.58 -8.03 -6.22
C PRO A 52 -5.92 -9.48 -5.86
N ALA A 53 -7.13 -9.69 -5.30
CA ALA A 53 -7.57 -11.02 -4.86
C ALA A 53 -7.64 -12.06 -6.01
N GLU A 54 -7.84 -11.61 -7.25
CA GLU A 54 -7.85 -12.46 -8.45
C GLU A 54 -6.48 -13.09 -8.78
N TYR A 55 -5.39 -12.59 -8.15
CA TYR A 55 -4.05 -13.17 -8.28
C TYR A 55 -3.67 -14.09 -7.12
N VAL A 56 -4.59 -14.36 -6.19
CA VAL A 56 -4.35 -15.22 -5.03
C VAL A 56 -5.25 -16.46 -5.12
N ASP A 57 -4.64 -17.65 -5.20
CA ASP A 57 -5.42 -18.90 -5.21
C ASP A 57 -5.93 -19.28 -3.81
N LEU A 58 -5.08 -19.08 -2.79
CA LEU A 58 -5.32 -19.59 -1.44
C LEU A 58 -4.60 -18.72 -0.38
N ILE A 59 -5.27 -18.51 0.74
CA ILE A 59 -4.73 -17.90 1.96
C ILE A 59 -4.61 -19.02 3.00
N VAL A 60 -3.43 -19.22 3.58
CA VAL A 60 -3.19 -20.24 4.61
C VAL A 60 -3.11 -19.55 5.96
N THR A 61 -4.01 -19.94 6.87
CA THR A 61 -4.08 -19.43 8.24
C THR A 61 -4.00 -20.57 9.25
N GLU A 62 -3.92 -20.22 10.53
CA GLU A 62 -4.00 -21.19 11.63
C GLU A 62 -5.36 -21.90 11.73
N GLN A 63 -6.39 -21.38 11.07
CA GLN A 63 -7.71 -22.01 10.93
C GLN A 63 -7.82 -22.91 9.67
N GLY A 64 -6.73 -23.01 8.89
CA GLY A 64 -6.66 -23.79 7.68
C GLY A 64 -6.54 -22.93 6.42
N ALA A 65 -6.83 -23.54 5.27
CA ALA A 65 -6.69 -22.90 3.97
C ALA A 65 -8.02 -22.36 3.46
N ILE A 66 -8.06 -21.09 3.05
CA ILE A 66 -9.26 -20.38 2.61
C ILE A 66 -9.05 -19.69 1.25
N PRO A 67 -10.04 -19.70 0.35
CA PRO A 67 -9.98 -18.88 -0.87
C PRO A 67 -10.17 -17.39 -0.51
N PRO A 68 -9.62 -16.44 -1.29
CA PRO A 68 -9.72 -15.01 -0.98
C PRO A 68 -11.16 -14.49 -0.79
N GLY A 69 -12.11 -15.02 -1.57
CA GLY A 69 -13.52 -14.64 -1.49
C GLY A 69 -14.19 -14.96 -0.15
N LEU A 70 -13.59 -15.83 0.68
CA LEU A 70 -14.07 -16.17 2.01
C LEU A 70 -13.30 -15.47 3.14
N ALA A 71 -12.31 -14.61 2.83
CA ALA A 71 -11.50 -13.94 3.85
C ALA A 71 -12.34 -13.14 4.87
N PHE A 72 -13.47 -12.57 4.44
CA PHE A 72 -14.39 -11.84 5.33
C PHE A 72 -14.98 -12.71 6.46
N THR A 73 -15.10 -14.03 6.24
CA THR A 73 -15.60 -14.95 7.27
C THR A 73 -14.61 -15.03 8.43
N VAL A 74 -13.31 -15.10 8.13
CA VAL A 74 -12.27 -15.08 9.15
C VAL A 74 -12.27 -13.75 9.92
N ILE A 75 -12.35 -12.63 9.20
CA ILE A 75 -12.37 -11.30 9.81
C ILE A 75 -13.57 -11.12 10.76
N ARG A 76 -14.76 -11.54 10.33
CA ARG A 76 -15.98 -11.45 11.15
C ARG A 76 -15.96 -12.42 12.33
N ASP A 77 -15.65 -13.70 12.07
CA ASP A 77 -15.90 -14.79 13.01
C ASP A 77 -14.73 -14.99 14.00
N TYR A 78 -13.50 -14.65 13.61
CA TYR A 78 -12.30 -14.85 14.44
C TYR A 78 -11.66 -13.56 14.93
N LEU A 79 -11.71 -12.47 14.15
CA LEU A 79 -11.15 -11.17 14.57
C LEU A 79 -12.20 -10.28 15.27
N GLY A 80 -13.48 -10.66 15.22
CA GLY A 80 -14.57 -9.96 15.89
C GLY A 80 -14.89 -8.58 15.32
N TRP A 81 -14.38 -8.27 14.13
CA TRP A 81 -14.64 -7.00 13.46
C TRP A 81 -16.05 -7.00 12.90
N LYS A 82 -16.79 -5.94 13.17
CA LYS A 82 -18.15 -5.79 12.64
C LYS A 82 -18.08 -5.38 11.17
N ILE A 83 -19.00 -5.85 10.34
CA ILE A 83 -19.00 -5.52 8.90
C ILE A 83 -19.15 -4.01 8.69
N GLU A 84 -19.80 -3.32 9.62
CA GLU A 84 -19.95 -1.87 9.65
C GLU A 84 -18.61 -1.12 9.83
N GLU A 85 -17.59 -1.79 10.38
CA GLU A 85 -16.24 -1.26 10.62
C GLU A 85 -15.30 -1.48 9.42
N LEU A 86 -15.72 -2.29 8.42
CA LEU A 86 -14.96 -2.60 7.20
C LEU A 86 -15.22 -1.61 6.05
N ARG A 87 -15.79 -0.45 6.35
CA ARG A 87 -16.28 0.52 5.35
C ARG A 87 -15.30 1.68 5.09
#